data_AF-A0A3M1I819-F1
#
_entry.id   AF-A0A3M1I819-F1
#
_cell.length_a   1.000
_cell.length_b   1.000
_cell.length_c   1.000
_cell.angle_alpha   90.00
_cell.angle_beta   90.00
_cell.angle_gamma   90.00
#
_symmetry.space_group_name_H-M   'P 1'
#
loop_
_entity.id
_entity.type
_entity.pdbx_description
1 polymer ?
#
loop_
_entity_poly.entity_id
_entity_poly.type
_entity_poly.pdbx_seq_one_letter_code
_entity_poly.pdbx_strand_id
1 'polypeptide(L)'
;MTVRLGDAVWSGEIDLPPTGDLDVVLDAPPPRPRLHAVLEKGRLRLRWSAGGTVPEQVQFTPRLSPPAWSDLAVVPQRTGDDWTVELPADESAGFYRLVRE
;
A
#
# COMPACT_ATOMS: atom_id res chain seq x y z
N MET A 1 22.71 -1.08 22.47
CA MET A 1 23.11 -2.43 21.98
C MET A 1 22.37 -2.67 20.67
N THR A 2 23.04 -3.12 19.61
CA THR A 2 22.39 -3.38 18.31
C THR A 2 22.06 -4.85 18.21
N VAL A 3 20.77 -5.19 18.16
CA VAL A 3 20.32 -6.58 17.95
C VAL A 3 20.07 -6.78 16.46
N ARG A 4 20.69 -7.80 15.89
CA ARG A 4 20.46 -8.24 14.51
C ARG A 4 19.67 -9.55 14.54
N LEU A 5 18.46 -9.51 13.98
CA LEU A 5 17.62 -10.69 13.75
C LEU A 5 17.34 -10.74 12.24
N GLY A 6 18.05 -11.62 11.53
CA GLY A 6 18.02 -11.65 10.06
C GLY A 6 18.57 -10.36 9.44
N ASP A 7 17.87 -9.83 8.43
CA ASP A 7 18.25 -8.61 7.69
C ASP A 7 17.78 -7.29 8.34
N ALA A 8 17.03 -7.37 9.45
CA ALA A 8 16.54 -6.18 10.13
C ALA A 8 17.52 -5.73 11.23
N VAL A 9 17.89 -4.44 11.20
CA VAL A 9 18.69 -3.79 12.25
C VAL A 9 17.78 -2.82 12.99
N TRP A 10 17.58 -3.06 14.29
CA TRP A 10 16.83 -2.15 15.15
C TRP A 10 17.77 -1.48 16.16
N SER A 11 17.50 -0.21 16.47
CA SER A 11 18.22 0.57 17.49
C SER A 11 17.21 1.20 18.44
N GLY A 12 17.26 0.80 19.70
CA GLY A 12 16.52 1.42 20.79
C GLY A 12 17.03 0.94 22.14
N GLU A 13 16.54 1.57 23.19
CA GLU A 13 16.90 1.30 24.58
C GLU A 13 16.00 0.19 25.13
N ILE A 14 16.59 -0.92 25.58
CA ILE A 14 15.88 -2.01 26.23
C ILE A 14 16.24 -1.94 27.71
N ASP A 15 15.25 -1.69 28.57
CA ASP A 15 15.41 -1.82 30.01
C ASP A 15 15.26 -3.31 30.38
N LEU A 16 16.35 -3.94 30.80
CA LEU A 16 16.39 -5.39 31.06
C LEU A 16 16.02 -5.67 32.53
N PRO A 17 14.97 -6.47 32.82
CA PRO A 17 14.78 -6.97 34.17
C PRO A 17 15.90 -7.97 34.56
N PRO A 18 16.22 -8.11 35.87
CA PRO A 18 17.36 -8.93 36.33
C PRO A 18 17.22 -10.43 36.01
N THR A 19 16.00 -10.91 35.75
CA THR A 19 15.75 -12.27 35.27
C THR A 19 14.37 -12.34 34.62
N GLY A 20 14.33 -12.67 33.33
CA GLY A 20 13.08 -12.90 32.58
C GLY A 20 13.36 -13.03 31.09
N ASP A 21 12.67 -13.96 30.41
CA ASP A 21 12.62 -13.99 28.95
C ASP A 21 11.97 -12.70 28.44
N LEU A 22 12.64 -11.99 27.54
CA LEU A 22 12.13 -10.77 26.91
C LEU A 22 11.32 -11.16 25.67
N ASP A 23 9.99 -11.17 25.79
CA ASP A 23 9.11 -11.29 24.63
C ASP A 23 9.15 -9.98 23.82
N VAL A 24 10.07 -9.93 22.85
CA VAL A 24 10.11 -8.84 21.87
C VAL A 24 9.03 -9.09 20.83
N VAL A 25 7.88 -8.44 20.98
CA VAL A 25 6.87 -8.37 19.93
C VAL A 25 7.36 -7.43 18.84
N LEU A 26 7.95 -8.00 17.79
CA LEU A 26 8.31 -7.25 16.59
C LEU A 26 7.03 -6.94 15.81
N ASP A 27 6.52 -5.71 15.95
CA ASP A 27 5.45 -5.21 15.10
C ASP A 27 6.02 -4.98 13.69
N ALA A 28 5.89 -5.99 12.83
CA ALA A 28 6.32 -5.87 11.44
C ALA A 28 5.50 -4.76 10.77
N PRO A 29 6.13 -3.83 10.02
CA PRO A 29 5.36 -2.81 9.33
C PRO A 29 4.31 -3.49 8.44
N PRO A 30 3.05 -3.00 8.45
CA PRO A 30 1.98 -3.67 7.73
C PRO A 30 2.37 -3.80 6.25
N PRO A 31 2.07 -4.95 5.62
CA PRO A 31 2.39 -5.18 4.22
C PRO A 31 1.80 -4.05 3.37
N ARG A 32 2.60 -3.50 2.46
CA ARG A 32 2.11 -2.45 1.55
C ARG A 32 0.98 -3.04 0.69
N PRO A 33 -0.16 -2.35 0.54
CA PRO A 33 -1.21 -2.81 -0.35
C PRO A 33 -0.66 -2.93 -1.77
N ARG A 34 -1.01 -4.01 -2.45
CA ARG A 34 -0.71 -4.18 -3.87
C ARG A 34 -1.89 -3.68 -4.69
N LEU A 35 -1.60 -2.86 -5.69
CA LEU A 35 -2.61 -2.44 -6.66
C LEU A 35 -2.77 -3.54 -7.70
N HIS A 36 -3.97 -4.12 -7.75
CA HIS A 36 -4.38 -5.09 -8.75
C HIS A 36 -5.21 -4.38 -9.82
N ALA A 37 -4.87 -4.61 -11.09
CA ALA A 37 -5.58 -4.04 -12.24
C ALA A 37 -6.14 -5.18 -13.10
N VAL A 38 -7.44 -5.14 -13.39
CA VAL A 38 -8.13 -6.14 -14.22
C VAL A 38 -9.03 -5.43 -15.21
N LEU A 39 -8.91 -5.78 -16.50
CA LEU A 39 -9.81 -5.28 -17.54
C LEU A 39 -10.91 -6.31 -17.80
N GLU A 40 -12.14 -5.97 -17.44
CA GLU A 40 -13.32 -6.85 -17.58
C GLU A 40 -14.50 -6.07 -18.16
N LYS A 41 -15.17 -6.65 -19.17
CA LYS A 41 -16.41 -6.09 -19.77
C LYS A 41 -16.30 -4.61 -20.18
N GLY A 42 -15.13 -4.21 -20.71
CA GLY A 42 -14.90 -2.82 -21.13
C GLY A 42 -14.70 -1.83 -19.98
N ARG A 43 -14.36 -2.33 -18.79
CA ARG A 43 -14.00 -1.49 -17.63
C ARG A 43 -12.69 -1.94 -17.02
N LEU A 44 -11.83 -0.99 -16.66
CA LEU A 44 -10.66 -1.24 -15.84
C LEU A 44 -11.10 -1.20 -14.36
N ARG A 45 -10.91 -2.32 -13.67
CA ARG A 45 -11.08 -2.43 -12.22
C ARG A 45 -9.72 -2.38 -11.55
N LEU A 46 -9.51 -1.37 -10.71
CA LEU A 46 -8.38 -1.24 -9.82
C LEU A 46 -8.80 -1.68 -8.41
N ARG A 47 -8.01 -2.51 -7.75
CA ARG A 47 -8.34 -3.07 -6.43
C ARG A 47 -7.11 -3.17 -5.54
N TRP A 48 -7.25 -2.84 -4.26
CA TRP A 48 -6.20 -3.01 -3.24
C TRP A 48 -6.82 -3.28 -1.88
N SER A 49 -6.08 -3.92 -0.98
CA SER A 49 -6.55 -4.24 0.37
C SER A 49 -6.79 -2.98 1.20
N ALA A 50 -7.91 -2.91 1.91
CA ALA A 50 -8.25 -1.86 2.87
C ALA A 50 -7.53 -2.00 4.23
N GLY A 51 -6.55 -2.91 4.32
CA GLY A 51 -5.93 -3.37 5.56
C GLY A 51 -4.90 -2.44 6.20
N GLY A 52 -4.99 -1.12 5.98
CA GLY A 52 -4.05 -0.13 6.52
C GLY A 52 -4.74 1.04 7.22
N THR A 53 -4.07 1.62 8.21
CA THR A 53 -4.50 2.82 8.96
C THR A 53 -4.38 4.12 8.15
N VAL A 54 -3.76 4.07 6.97
CA VAL A 54 -3.43 5.26 6.16
C VAL A 54 -4.33 5.27 4.92
N PRO A 55 -5.04 6.37 4.63
CA PRO A 55 -5.77 6.49 3.38
C PRO A 55 -4.79 6.35 2.20
N GLU A 56 -5.14 5.47 1.26
CA GLU A 56 -4.38 5.31 0.04
C GLU A 56 -5.06 6.02 -1.12
N GLN A 57 -4.30 6.87 -1.81
CA GLN A 57 -4.75 7.61 -2.97
C GLN A 57 -4.25 6.91 -4.24
N VAL A 58 -5.12 6.80 -5.24
CA VAL A 58 -4.74 6.31 -6.58
C VAL A 58 -4.34 7.50 -7.44
N GLN A 59 -3.17 7.40 -8.06
CA GLN A 59 -2.70 8.38 -9.04
C GLN A 59 -2.57 7.76 -10.42
N PHE A 60 -2.77 8.59 -11.43
CA PHE A 60 -2.71 8.25 -12.85
C PHE A 60 -1.67 9.10 -13.58
N THR A 61 -1.03 8.52 -14.59
CA THR A 61 -0.27 9.27 -15.61
C THR A 61 -0.40 8.57 -16.96
N PRO A 62 -0.53 9.30 -18.08
CA PRO A 62 -0.54 8.70 -19.42
C PRO A 62 0.86 8.28 -19.89
N ARG A 63 1.94 8.73 -19.21
CA ARG A 63 3.34 8.46 -19.62
C ARG A 63 4.29 8.34 -18.43
N LEU A 64 5.40 7.62 -18.62
CA LEU A 64 6.45 7.46 -17.60
C LEU A 64 7.66 8.37 -17.80
N SER A 65 7.76 9.11 -18.92
CA SER A 65 8.91 9.99 -19.18
C SER A 65 8.52 11.27 -19.96
N PRO A 66 8.62 12.46 -19.35
CA PRO A 66 8.57 12.66 -17.89
C PRO A 66 7.18 12.33 -17.35
N PRO A 67 7.07 11.69 -16.17
CA PRO A 67 5.76 11.37 -15.60
C PRO A 67 5.08 12.62 -15.05
N ALA A 68 3.77 12.73 -15.27
CA ALA A 68 2.93 13.77 -14.71
C ALA A 68 1.78 13.08 -13.95
N TRP A 69 2.06 12.71 -12.71
CA TRP A 69 1.08 12.02 -11.87
C TRP A 69 0.03 13.01 -11.37
N SER A 70 -1.24 12.65 -11.53
CA SER A 70 -2.37 13.36 -10.96
C SER A 70 -3.24 12.41 -10.16
N ASP A 71 -3.90 12.95 -9.14
CA ASP A 71 -4.89 12.21 -8.37
C ASP A 71 -6.04 11.77 -9.27
N LEU A 72 -6.42 10.52 -9.14
CA LEU A 72 -7.59 10.00 -9.82
C LEU A 72 -8.84 10.58 -9.13
N ALA A 73 -9.64 11.35 -9.87
CA ALA A 73 -10.83 12.01 -9.33
C ALA A 73 -11.99 11.07 -8.96
N VAL A 74 -11.76 9.74 -9.03
CA VAL A 74 -12.77 8.73 -8.74
C VAL A 74 -12.60 8.25 -7.31
N VAL A 75 -13.67 8.38 -6.53
CA VAL A 75 -13.70 7.96 -5.12
C VAL A 75 -13.68 6.43 -5.02
N PRO A 76 -12.69 5.82 -4.35
CA PRO A 76 -12.66 4.39 -4.13
C PRO A 76 -13.88 3.91 -3.34
N GLN A 77 -14.45 2.78 -3.75
CA GLN A 77 -15.57 2.12 -3.08
C GLN A 77 -15.05 0.93 -2.26
N ARG A 78 -15.50 0.79 -1.02
CA ARG A 78 -15.14 -0.36 -0.19
C ARG A 78 -16.03 -1.55 -0.54
N THR A 79 -15.41 -2.68 -0.88
CA THR A 79 -16.08 -3.96 -1.14
C THR A 79 -15.43 -5.04 -0.27
N GLY A 80 -16.03 -5.33 0.88
CA GLY A 80 -15.44 -6.23 1.87
C GLY A 80 -14.13 -5.66 2.44
N ASP A 81 -13.04 -6.42 2.27
CA ASP A 81 -11.70 -6.08 2.73
C ASP A 81 -10.86 -5.34 1.67
N ASP A 82 -11.45 -5.01 0.52
CA ASP A 82 -10.78 -4.33 -0.58
C ASP A 82 -11.40 -2.94 -0.85
N TRP A 83 -10.56 -1.99 -1.26
CA TRP A 83 -10.97 -0.79 -1.98
C TRP A 83 -10.96 -1.07 -3.49
N THR A 84 -11.95 -0.54 -4.19
CA THR A 84 -12.12 -0.73 -5.64
C THR A 84 -12.42 0.58 -6.35
N VAL A 85 -11.82 0.78 -7.52
CA VAL A 85 -12.16 1.84 -8.48
C VAL A 85 -12.47 1.21 -9.82
N GLU A 86 -13.54 1.65 -10.48
CA GLU A 86 -13.89 1.24 -11.84
C GLU A 86 -13.80 2.43 -12.80
N LEU A 87 -13.08 2.25 -13.90
CA LEU A 87 -12.94 3.23 -14.97
C LEU A 87 -13.47 2.64 -16.30
N PRO A 88 -14.09 3.45 -17.16
CA PRO A 88 -14.32 3.08 -18.55
C PRO A 88 -13.00 2.69 -19.26
N ALA A 89 -13.00 1.64 -20.10
CA ALA A 89 -11.77 1.16 -20.73
C ALA A 89 -11.09 2.21 -21.63
N ASP A 90 -11.88 3.04 -22.28
CA ASP A 90 -11.46 4.17 -23.12
C ASP A 90 -10.74 5.28 -22.33
N GLU A 91 -11.05 5.44 -21.04
CA GLU A 91 -10.38 6.37 -20.13
C GLU A 91 -9.24 5.71 -19.33
N SER A 92 -8.99 4.41 -19.56
CA SER A 92 -8.13 3.59 -18.70
C SER A 92 -6.70 3.37 -19.21
N ALA A 93 -6.37 3.93 -20.38
CA ALA A 93 -5.07 3.74 -21.00
C ALA A 93 -4.00 4.60 -20.31
N GLY A 94 -3.18 3.98 -19.47
CA GLY A 94 -2.01 4.62 -18.87
C GLY A 94 -1.43 3.83 -17.70
N PHE A 95 -0.81 4.55 -16.77
CA PHE A 95 -0.12 3.98 -15.63
C PHE A 95 -0.80 4.43 -14.33
N TYR A 96 -0.90 3.49 -13.40
CA TYR A 96 -1.55 3.70 -12.11
C TYR A 96 -0.57 3.37 -10.98
N ARG A 97 -0.64 4.14 -9.90
CA ARG A 97 0.07 3.83 -8.67
C ARG A 97 -0.79 4.11 -7.45
N LEU A 98 -0.51 3.38 -6.39
CA LEU A 98 -1.05 3.65 -5.07
C LEU A 98 -0.01 4.47 -4.28
N VAL A 99 -0.43 5.59 -3.70
CA VAL A 99 0.39 6.41 -2.81
C VAL A 99 -0.27 6.49 -1.45
N ARG A 100 0.54 6.53 -0.39
CA ARG A 100 0.06 6.86 0.96
C ARG A 100 -0.02 8.38 1.04
N GLU A 101 -1.12 8.91 1.55
CA GLU A 101 -1.18 10.32 1.99
C GLU A 101 -0.38 10.55 3.28
#